data_AF-A0A8C4EZH1-F1
#
_entry.id   AF-A0A8C4EZH1-F1
#
_cell.length_a   1.000
_cell.length_b   1.000
_cell.length_c   1.000
_cell.angle_alpha   90.00
_cell.angle_beta   90.00
_cell.angle_gamma   90.00
#
_symmetry.space_group_name_H-M   'P 1'
#
loop_
_entity.id
_entity.type
_entity.pdbx_description
1 polymer ?
#
loop_
_entity_poly.entity_id
_entity_poly.type
_entity_poly.pdbx_seq_one_letter_code
_entity_poly.pdbx_strand_id
1 'polypeptide(L)'
;VSQKGVEVCWGRGEPSLFTCHNTVINGAGEQITYRKSYRYEATGGPMGMRVQEVIKGTGDSGFYHCRVQVPGLFNDQTSTVHLIIINRTLTSLYLFVYLFDSRL
;
A
#
# COMPACT_ATOMS: atom_id res chain seq x y z
N VAL A 1 8.16 -13.41 -23.42
CA VAL A 1 7.31 -13.83 -22.29
C VAL A 1 7.14 -12.62 -21.39
N SER A 2 5.93 -12.03 -21.32
CA SER A 2 5.68 -10.95 -20.35
C SER A 2 5.84 -11.57 -18.96
N GLN A 3 6.82 -11.09 -18.18
CA GLN A 3 6.91 -11.48 -16.77
C GLN A 3 5.65 -10.95 -16.08
N LYS A 4 4.66 -11.82 -15.88
CA LYS A 4 3.52 -11.51 -15.01
C LYS A 4 4.13 -11.32 -13.61
N GLY A 5 4.23 -10.06 -13.18
CA GLY A 5 4.73 -9.74 -11.85
C GLY A 5 3.84 -10.35 -10.75
N VAL A 6 4.34 -10.36 -9.52
CA VAL A 6 3.57 -10.82 -8.36
C VAL A 6 2.42 -9.86 -8.10
N GLU A 7 1.21 -10.39 -7.87
CA GLU A 7 0.04 -9.56 -7.55
C GLU A 7 0.19 -9.00 -6.13
N VAL A 8 0.03 -7.69 -6.01
CA VAL A 8 0.17 -6.95 -4.76
C VAL A 8 -0.99 -5.99 -4.63
N CYS A 9 -1.68 -6.06 -3.49
CA CYS A 9 -2.80 -5.19 -3.19
C CYS A 9 -2.64 -4.50 -1.84
N TRP A 10 -3.20 -3.30 -1.76
CA TRP A 10 -3.36 -2.56 -0.53
C TRP A 10 -4.84 -2.39 -0.21
N GLY A 11 -5.19 -2.64 1.03
CA GLY A 11 -6.54 -2.48 1.57
C GLY A 11 -6.57 -1.68 2.86
N ARG A 12 -7.75 -1.17 3.24
CA ARG A 12 -7.97 -0.47 4.53
C ARG A 12 -8.61 -1.39 5.56
N GLY A 13 -8.19 -1.25 6.81
CA GLY A 13 -8.65 -2.05 7.94
C GLY A 13 -7.98 -3.42 7.99
N GLU A 14 -8.66 -4.37 8.65
CA GLU A 14 -8.13 -5.71 8.89
C GLU A 14 -8.03 -6.53 7.60
N PRO A 15 -6.92 -7.27 7.40
CA PRO A 15 -6.75 -8.12 6.23
C PRO A 15 -7.69 -9.33 6.25
N SER A 16 -8.14 -9.75 5.06
CA SER A 16 -8.80 -11.05 4.88
C SER A 16 -7.75 -12.15 4.78
N LEU A 17 -8.10 -13.36 5.21
CA LEU A 17 -7.24 -14.54 5.05
C LEU A 17 -7.10 -14.98 3.59
N PHE A 18 -8.13 -14.76 2.77
CA PHE A 18 -8.21 -15.37 1.42
C PHE A 18 -8.13 -14.38 0.27
N THR A 19 -8.37 -13.10 0.52
CA THR A 19 -8.55 -12.10 -0.53
C THR A 19 -7.91 -10.77 -0.19
N CYS A 20 -7.74 -9.94 -1.21
CA CYS A 20 -7.52 -8.50 -1.04
C CYS A 20 -8.81 -7.85 -0.54
N HIS A 21 -8.84 -7.51 0.74
CA HIS A 21 -10.02 -6.96 1.40
C HIS A 21 -9.97 -5.44 1.44
N ASN A 22 -11.11 -4.77 1.22
CA ASN A 22 -11.20 -3.30 1.22
C ASN A 22 -10.12 -2.61 0.38
N THR A 23 -9.84 -3.20 -0.78
CA THR A 23 -8.76 -2.80 -1.68
C THR A 23 -8.90 -1.33 -2.08
N VAL A 24 -7.83 -0.57 -1.90
CA VAL A 24 -7.69 0.81 -2.38
C VAL A 24 -6.88 0.87 -3.68
N ILE A 25 -5.96 -0.08 -3.88
CA ILE A 25 -5.15 -0.20 -5.09
C ILE A 25 -4.60 -1.64 -5.21
N ASN A 26 -4.50 -2.15 -6.44
CA ASN A 26 -3.98 -3.47 -6.77
C ASN A 26 -3.13 -3.37 -8.05
N GLY A 27 -2.11 -4.20 -8.17
CA GLY A 27 -1.27 -4.28 -9.34
C GLY A 27 -0.42 -5.53 -9.38
N ALA A 28 0.23 -5.78 -10.51
CA ALA A 28 1.18 -6.85 -10.70
C ALA A 28 2.42 -6.33 -11.42
N GLY A 29 3.59 -6.48 -10.78
CA GLY A 29 4.83 -5.88 -11.28
C GLY A 29 4.70 -4.35 -11.37
N GLU A 30 4.91 -3.79 -12.56
CA GLU A 30 4.80 -2.34 -12.81
C GLU A 30 3.38 -1.89 -13.20
N GLN A 31 2.44 -2.83 -13.36
CA GLN A 31 1.10 -2.51 -13.85
C GLN A 31 0.09 -2.41 -12.72
N ILE A 32 -0.59 -1.27 -12.63
CA ILE A 32 -1.74 -1.08 -11.73
C ILE A 32 -2.99 -1.66 -12.42
N THR A 33 -3.62 -2.64 -11.79
CA THR A 33 -4.82 -3.33 -12.31
C THR A 33 -6.12 -2.77 -11.73
N TYR A 34 -6.07 -2.22 -10.52
CA TYR A 34 -7.23 -1.59 -9.88
C TYR A 34 -6.81 -0.40 -9.04
N ARG A 35 -7.64 0.64 -9.02
CA ARG A 35 -7.46 1.83 -8.19
C ARG A 35 -8.81 2.39 -7.79
N LYS A 36 -9.04 2.55 -6.49
CA LYS A 36 -10.30 3.06 -5.95
C LYS A 36 -10.49 4.57 -6.15
N SER A 37 -9.39 5.32 -6.17
CA SER A 37 -9.39 6.78 -6.37
C SER A 37 -8.05 7.23 -6.95
N TYR A 38 -8.04 8.29 -7.76
CA TYR A 38 -6.82 8.89 -8.29
C TYR A 38 -5.82 9.31 -7.20
N ARG A 39 -6.30 9.53 -5.97
CA ARG A 39 -5.48 9.88 -4.80
C ARG A 39 -4.55 8.75 -4.35
N TYR A 40 -4.86 7.51 -4.71
CA TYR A 40 -3.98 6.37 -4.46
C TYR A 40 -3.06 6.19 -5.65
N GLU A 41 -1.80 6.56 -5.46
CA GLU A 41 -0.74 6.31 -6.44
C GLU A 41 0.24 5.28 -5.90
N ALA A 42 0.79 4.48 -6.80
CA ALA A 42 1.93 3.62 -6.51
C ALA A 42 3.13 4.23 -7.22
N THR A 43 4.20 4.55 -6.48
CA THR A 43 5.49 4.89 -7.09
C THR A 43 6.49 3.76 -6.82
N GLY A 44 7.25 3.41 -7.88
CA GLY A 44 7.77 2.06 -8.09
C GLY A 44 8.89 1.59 -7.17
N GLY A 45 8.78 0.31 -6.81
CA GLY A 45 9.76 -0.56 -6.17
C GLY A 45 9.03 -1.86 -5.74
N PRO A 46 9.69 -3.04 -5.76
CA PRO A 46 9.03 -4.36 -5.67
C PRO A 46 8.17 -4.61 -4.41
N MET A 47 8.28 -3.77 -3.38
CA MET A 47 7.50 -3.89 -2.13
C MET A 47 7.06 -2.53 -1.55
N GLY A 48 7.21 -1.43 -2.29
CA GLY A 48 7.11 -0.08 -1.74
C GLY A 48 6.05 0.76 -2.41
N MET A 49 4.76 0.45 -2.19
CA MET A 49 3.70 1.35 -2.64
C MET A 49 3.65 2.58 -1.75
N ARG A 50 4.34 3.63 -2.18
CA ARG A 50 4.15 4.96 -1.63
C ARG A 50 2.84 5.51 -2.18
N VAL A 51 1.81 5.52 -1.33
CA VAL A 51 0.62 6.37 -1.52
C VAL A 51 1.11 7.80 -1.52
N GLN A 52 1.41 8.34 -2.71
CA GLN A 52 1.57 9.77 -2.91
C GLN A 52 0.17 10.37 -2.89
N GLU A 53 -0.47 10.30 -1.73
CA GLU A 53 -1.62 11.13 -1.51
C GLU A 53 -1.12 12.57 -1.60
N VAL A 54 -1.62 13.26 -2.60
CA VAL A 54 -1.82 14.70 -2.54
C VAL A 54 -2.65 14.96 -1.28
N ILE A 55 -1.93 15.20 -0.18
CA ILE A 55 -2.40 15.53 1.16
C ILE A 55 -3.51 16.58 1.03
N LYS A 56 -4.77 16.18 1.24
CA LYS A 56 -5.89 17.14 1.34
C LYS A 56 -6.82 16.90 2.53
N GLY A 57 -6.73 15.78 3.27
CA GLY A 57 -7.62 15.56 4.41
C GLY A 57 -7.13 14.53 5.42
N THR A 58 -7.46 14.74 6.70
CA THR A 58 -7.17 13.84 7.83
C THR A 58 -7.94 12.52 7.80
N GLY A 59 -8.98 12.41 6.96
CA GLY A 59 -9.84 11.21 6.86
C GLY A 59 -9.16 9.95 6.30
N ASP A 60 -7.93 10.09 5.77
CA ASP A 60 -7.18 8.96 5.25
C ASP A 60 -6.30 8.25 6.29
N SER A 61 -6.22 8.77 7.53
CA SER A 61 -5.59 8.04 8.62
C SER A 61 -6.31 6.72 8.93
N GLY A 62 -5.57 5.72 9.40
CA GLY A 62 -6.11 4.43 9.83
C GLY A 62 -5.23 3.26 9.45
N PHE A 63 -5.70 2.04 9.73
CA PHE A 63 -4.98 0.83 9.37
C PHE A 63 -5.06 0.54 7.88
N TYR A 64 -3.92 0.13 7.33
CA TYR A 64 -3.77 -0.38 5.98
C TYR A 64 -3.05 -1.72 6.03
N HIS A 65 -3.29 -2.56 5.05
CA HIS A 65 -2.54 -3.80 4.86
C HIS A 65 -2.09 -3.93 3.42
N CYS A 66 -0.91 -4.51 3.23
CA CYS A 66 -0.37 -4.98 1.97
C CYS A 66 -0.48 -6.50 1.94
N ARG A 67 -0.99 -7.08 0.85
CA ARG A 67 -0.96 -8.52 0.60
C ARG A 67 -0.22 -8.77 -0.70
N VAL A 68 0.79 -9.62 -0.63
CA VAL A 68 1.58 -10.11 -1.77
C VAL A 68 1.13 -11.55 -2.05
N GLN A 69 0.56 -11.78 -3.22
CA GLN A 69 0.04 -13.09 -3.60
C GLN A 69 1.17 -14.01 -4.02
N VAL A 70 1.46 -15.03 -3.22
CA VAL A 70 2.55 -15.98 -3.51
C VAL A 70 1.93 -17.26 -4.06
N PRO A 71 2.45 -17.81 -5.17
CA PRO A 71 1.93 -19.07 -5.71
C PRO A 71 1.86 -20.19 -4.66
N GLY A 72 0.72 -20.87 -4.60
CA GLY A 72 0.42 -21.98 -3.69
C GLY A 72 -0.61 -21.61 -2.61
N LEU A 73 -1.16 -22.63 -1.95
CA LEU A 73 -2.26 -22.44 -1.02
C LEU A 73 -1.75 -21.83 0.29
N PHE A 74 -2.35 -20.72 0.73
CA PHE A 74 -2.01 -20.00 1.97
C PHE A 74 -0.58 -19.41 2.02
N ASN A 75 0.07 -19.18 0.88
CA ASN A 75 1.44 -18.65 0.85
C ASN A 75 1.51 -17.11 0.87
N ASP A 76 0.37 -16.44 0.79
CA ASP A 76 0.31 -14.99 0.67
C ASP A 76 0.91 -14.31 1.90
N GLN A 77 1.82 -13.35 1.64
CA GLN A 77 2.42 -12.56 2.70
C GLN A 77 1.58 -11.32 2.93
N THR A 78 1.25 -11.06 4.19
CA THR A 78 0.46 -9.90 4.59
C THR A 78 1.22 -9.06 5.60
N SER A 79 1.26 -7.75 5.39
CA SER A 79 1.85 -6.77 6.31
C SER A 79 0.85 -5.67 6.62
N THR A 80 0.74 -5.27 7.88
CA THR A 80 -0.21 -4.25 8.34
C THR A 80 0.55 -3.03 8.85
N VAL A 81 0.03 -1.85 8.55
CA VAL A 81 0.61 -0.56 8.91
C VAL A 81 -0.49 0.38 9.41
N HIS A 82 -0.17 1.27 10.34
CA HIS A 82 -1.10 2.32 10.78
C HIS A 82 -0.63 3.66 10.22
N LEU A 83 -1.40 4.19 9.26
CA LEU A 83 -1.16 5.52 8.70
C LEU A 83 -1.72 6.58 9.67
N ILE A 84 -0.83 7.40 10.21
CA ILE A 84 -1.20 8.55 11.04
C ILE A 84 -0.88 9.80 10.23
N ILE A 85 -1.81 10.75 10.15
CA ILE A 85 -1.61 11.99 9.39
C ILE A 85 -1.52 13.13 10.40
N ILE A 86 -0.34 13.75 10.52
CA ILE A 86 -0.12 14.90 11.38
C ILE A 86 -0.07 16.15 10.50
N ASN A 87 -1.03 17.06 10.70
CA ASN A 87 -1.05 18.32 9.96
C ASN A 87 -0.03 19.28 10.60
N ARG A 88 1.22 19.25 10.15
CA ARG A 88 2.19 20.31 10.46
C ARG A 88 2.31 21.22 9.25
N THR A 89 2.03 22.50 9.47
CA THR A 89 2.41 23.57 8.56
C THR A 89 3.93 23.47 8.32
N LEU A 90 4.28 23.00 7.13
CA LEU A 90 5.63 22.80 6.58
C LEU A 90 6.35 21.52 7.06
N THR A 91 6.62 20.61 6.10
CA THR A 91 7.36 19.32 6.19
C THR A 91 6.66 18.13 6.87
N SER A 92 5.46 17.75 6.40
CA SER A 92 4.80 16.49 6.81
C SER A 92 5.17 15.26 5.95
N LEU A 93 5.80 15.46 4.78
CA LEU A 93 6.12 14.36 3.84
C LEU A 93 7.35 13.52 4.25
N TYR A 94 8.30 14.08 4.99
CA TYR A 94 9.58 13.43 5.28
C TYR A 94 9.51 12.45 6.46
N LEU A 95 8.72 12.75 7.51
CA LEU A 95 8.78 12.02 8.78
C LEU A 95 8.24 10.58 8.71
N PHE A 96 7.23 10.32 7.86
CA PHE A 96 6.66 8.96 7.71
C PHE A 96 7.51 8.02 6.87
N VAL A 97 8.25 8.57 5.89
CA VAL A 97 9.19 7.77 5.08
C VAL A 97 10.36 7.28 5.96
N TYR A 98 10.90 8.12 6.86
CA TYR A 98 12.01 7.74 7.74
C TYR A 98 11.67 6.60 8.72
N LEU A 99 10.41 6.45 9.13
CA LEU A 99 10.00 5.36 10.04
C LEU A 99 9.92 3.99 9.36
N PHE A 100 9.70 3.93 8.04
CA PHE A 100 9.74 2.69 7.28
C PHE A 100 11.17 2.24 6.90
N ASP A 101 12.12 3.17 6.80
CA ASP A 101 13.46 2.91 6.25
C ASP A 101 14.53 2.52 7.31
N SER A 102 14.18 2.44 8.60
CA SER A 102 15.19 2.25 9.66
C SER A 102 15.47 0.80 10.07
N ARG A 103 14.70 -0.20 9.61
CA ARG A 103 14.90 -1.62 10.00
C ARG A 103 14.37 -2.64 8.98
N LEU A 104 14.88 -2.60 7.75
CA LEU A 104 15.00 -3.78 6.88
C LEU A 104 16.35 -3.73 6.15
#